data_AF-A0A964HHY5-F1
#
_entry.id   AF-A0A964HHY5-F1
#
_cell.length_a   1.000
_cell.length_b   1.000
_cell.length_c   1.000
_cell.angle_alpha   90.00
_cell.angle_beta   90.00
_cell.angle_gamma   90.00
#
_symmetry.space_group_name_H-M   'P 1'
#
loop_
_entity.id
_entity.type
_entity.pdbx_description
1 polymer ?
#
loop_
_entity_poly.entity_id
_entity_poly.type
_entity_poly.pdbx_seq_one_letter_code
_entity_poly.pdbx_strand_id
1 'polypeptide(L)'
;MIRPTLLVFLTLAGATALAQNPAPHQHGVARLDVALDRNTLRLEFSSPLDNILGFEHTPRNTEEKSALEALIKRLQQGGSLFTMPPEAECTLVSADVHSPFSEAPKAGKPAAHKHDHRDKADQDHADLDADYLFRCTTPAAARALEVRLFQHFPRLRQIDVQAVLPAGQRGARLTPQNSTLRW
;
A
#
# COMPACT_ATOMS: atom_id res chain seq x y z
N MET A 1 -2.06 8.93 -68.59
CA MET A 1 -0.89 8.72 -67.70
C MET A 1 -1.42 8.52 -66.29
N ILE A 2 -1.30 7.30 -65.77
CA ILE A 2 -1.90 6.83 -64.51
C ILE A 2 -0.90 7.14 -63.38
N ARG A 3 -1.34 7.75 -62.27
CA ARG A 3 -0.53 7.89 -61.05
C ARG A 3 -1.28 7.28 -59.86
N PRO A 4 -0.60 6.50 -58.99
CA PRO A 4 -1.21 5.46 -58.19
C PRO A 4 -1.71 5.99 -56.84
N THR A 5 -2.85 5.45 -56.41
CA THR A 5 -3.47 5.64 -55.10
C THR A 5 -2.58 5.07 -54.01
N LEU A 6 -2.17 5.90 -53.04
CA LEU A 6 -1.36 5.49 -51.89
C LEU A 6 -2.27 4.82 -50.84
N LEU A 7 -2.03 3.53 -50.57
CA LEU A 7 -2.70 2.76 -49.52
C LEU A 7 -2.10 3.12 -48.15
N VAL A 8 -2.88 3.70 -47.24
CA VAL A 8 -2.46 3.97 -45.86
C VAL A 8 -2.73 2.71 -45.03
N PHE A 9 -1.66 2.03 -44.59
CA PHE A 9 -1.72 0.90 -43.67
C PHE A 9 -1.97 1.39 -42.24
N LEU A 10 -3.11 1.02 -41.66
CA LEU A 10 -3.44 1.22 -40.24
C LEU A 10 -2.73 0.14 -39.41
N THR A 11 -1.63 0.49 -38.75
CA THR A 11 -0.92 -0.41 -37.82
C THR A 11 -1.60 -0.39 -36.45
N LEU A 12 -2.23 -1.50 -36.07
CA LEU A 12 -2.80 -1.73 -34.75
C LEU A 12 -1.65 -2.02 -33.76
N ALA A 13 -1.24 -1.03 -32.95
CA ALA A 13 -0.24 -1.23 -31.91
C ALA A 13 -0.82 -2.06 -30.77
N GLY A 14 -0.28 -3.26 -30.54
CA GLY A 14 -0.68 -4.14 -29.46
C GLY A 14 -0.33 -3.55 -28.09
N ALA A 15 -1.32 -3.53 -27.19
CA ALA A 15 -1.10 -3.16 -25.79
C ALA A 15 -0.27 -4.26 -25.11
N THR A 16 0.99 -3.98 -24.80
CA THR A 16 1.79 -4.81 -23.90
C THR A 16 1.27 -4.60 -22.48
N ALA A 17 0.53 -5.56 -21.94
CA ALA A 17 0.21 -5.61 -20.53
C ALA A 17 1.53 -5.71 -19.73
N LEU A 18 1.81 -4.71 -18.88
CA LEU A 18 2.92 -4.78 -17.93
C LEU A 18 2.54 -5.82 -16.87
N ALA A 19 3.16 -7.00 -16.94
CA ALA A 19 3.13 -7.95 -15.84
C ALA A 19 3.89 -7.31 -14.66
N GLN A 20 3.17 -6.98 -13.59
CA GLN A 20 3.76 -6.57 -12.32
C GLN A 20 4.38 -7.81 -11.67
N ASN A 21 5.67 -8.05 -11.89
CA ASN A 21 6.41 -8.96 -11.03
C ASN A 21 6.57 -8.27 -9.66
N PRO A 22 6.11 -8.85 -8.55
CA PRO A 22 6.43 -8.32 -7.23
C PRO A 22 7.96 -8.30 -7.12
N ALA A 23 8.51 -7.12 -6.87
CA ALA A 23 9.94 -6.96 -6.61
C ALA A 23 10.33 -7.86 -5.42
N PRO A 24 11.54 -8.42 -5.40
CA PRO A 24 11.98 -9.21 -4.24
C PRO A 24 11.78 -8.40 -2.96
N HIS A 25 11.07 -9.00 -2.00
CA HIS A 25 10.78 -8.38 -0.71
C HIS A 25 12.13 -8.10 -0.02
N GLN A 26 12.44 -6.82 0.17
CA GLN A 26 13.65 -6.41 0.87
C GLN A 26 13.27 -6.14 2.32
N HIS A 27 13.90 -6.87 3.25
CA HIS A 27 13.73 -6.60 4.67
C HIS A 27 14.06 -5.14 4.96
N GLY A 28 13.21 -4.51 5.74
CA GLY A 28 13.23 -3.09 6.06
C GLY A 28 12.64 -2.17 5.00
N VAL A 29 12.12 -2.68 3.88
CA VAL A 29 11.49 -1.86 2.83
C VAL A 29 10.00 -2.17 2.74
N ALA A 30 9.17 -1.13 2.76
CA ALA A 30 7.73 -1.20 2.48
C ALA A 30 7.36 -0.32 1.27
N ARG A 31 6.12 -0.48 0.78
CA ARG A 31 5.53 0.36 -0.28
C ARG A 31 4.41 1.22 0.27
N LEU A 32 4.28 2.41 -0.28
CA LEU A 32 3.12 3.29 -0.05
C LEU A 32 2.66 3.90 -1.37
N ASP A 33 1.45 3.58 -1.79
CA ASP A 33 0.78 4.23 -2.92
C ASP A 33 -0.13 5.35 -2.40
N VAL A 34 -0.03 6.54 -2.98
CA VAL A 34 -0.71 7.76 -2.52
C VAL A 34 -1.53 8.35 -3.66
N ALA A 35 -2.82 8.58 -3.45
CA ALA A 35 -3.66 9.24 -4.44
C ALA A 35 -4.50 10.34 -3.80
N LEU A 36 -4.34 11.58 -4.27
CA LEU A 36 -5.19 12.71 -3.89
C LEU A 36 -6.07 13.12 -5.08
N ASP A 37 -7.35 12.76 -5.03
CA ASP A 37 -8.38 13.19 -5.99
C ASP A 37 -9.43 14.06 -5.31
N ARG A 38 -9.57 15.30 -5.78
CA ARG A 38 -10.44 16.33 -5.19
C ARG A 38 -10.24 16.46 -3.69
N ASN A 39 -11.17 15.95 -2.88
CA ASN A 39 -11.15 16.02 -1.42
C ASN A 39 -10.83 14.67 -0.75
N THR A 40 -10.43 13.67 -1.53
CA THR A 40 -10.21 12.30 -1.09
C THR A 40 -8.73 11.95 -1.22
N LEU A 41 -8.11 11.59 -0.10
CA LEU A 41 -6.75 11.05 -0.07
C LEU A 41 -6.84 9.55 0.23
N ARG A 42 -6.36 8.71 -0.69
CA ARG A 42 -6.22 7.26 -0.51
C ARG A 42 -4.76 6.90 -0.31
N LEU A 43 -4.51 6.02 0.65
CA LEU A 43 -3.19 5.45 0.91
C LEU A 43 -3.31 3.92 0.88
N GLU A 44 -2.46 3.27 0.10
CA GLU A 44 -2.29 1.82 0.06
C GLU A 44 -0.90 1.50 0.62
N PHE A 45 -0.84 0.89 1.80
CA PHE A 45 0.42 0.51 2.44
C PHE A 45 0.60 -1.01 2.37
N SER A 46 1.77 -1.46 1.94
CA SER A 46 2.10 -2.88 1.87
C SER A 46 3.49 -3.11 2.43
N SER A 47 3.64 -4.11 3.30
CA SER A 47 4.91 -4.41 3.96
C SER A 47 5.04 -5.88 4.32
N PRO A 48 6.23 -6.48 4.13
CA PRO A 48 6.61 -7.71 4.82
C PRO A 48 6.33 -7.60 6.32
N LEU A 49 5.74 -8.65 6.91
CA LEU A 49 5.45 -8.67 8.35
C LEU A 49 6.74 -8.56 9.19
N ASP A 50 7.90 -9.00 8.69
CA ASP A 50 9.17 -8.83 9.40
C ASP A 50 9.48 -7.36 9.72
N ASN A 51 9.06 -6.42 8.87
CA ASN A 51 9.33 -4.99 9.04
C ASN A 51 8.54 -4.36 10.20
N ILE A 52 7.35 -4.89 10.50
CA ILE A 52 6.36 -4.24 11.37
C ILE A 52 5.88 -5.11 12.54
N LEU A 53 6.02 -6.43 12.42
CA LEU A 53 5.72 -7.44 13.44
C LEU A 53 6.99 -8.13 13.95
N GLY A 54 7.96 -8.35 13.05
CA GLY A 54 9.25 -8.95 13.37
C GLY A 54 9.38 -10.44 13.04
N PHE A 55 8.35 -11.05 12.46
CA PHE A 55 8.35 -12.42 11.95
C PHE A 55 7.28 -12.58 10.86
N GLU A 56 7.41 -13.62 10.04
CA GLU A 56 6.52 -13.89 8.89
C GLU A 56 5.91 -15.29 8.91
N HIS A 57 6.14 -16.06 9.97
CA HIS A 57 5.43 -17.32 10.16
C HIS A 57 4.08 -17.07 10.83
N THR A 58 3.15 -18.01 10.66
CA THR A 58 1.90 -18.02 11.42
C THR A 58 2.19 -17.93 12.93
N PRO A 59 1.51 -17.04 13.69
CA PRO A 59 1.67 -16.94 15.14
C PRO A 59 1.44 -18.29 15.85
N ARG A 60 2.40 -18.72 16.68
CA ARG A 60 2.42 -20.06 17.29
C ARG A 60 2.04 -20.07 18.76
N ASN A 61 2.26 -18.96 19.45
CA ASN A 61 2.01 -18.82 20.89
C ASN A 61 1.10 -17.59 21.17
N THR A 62 0.73 -17.41 22.44
CA THR A 62 -0.18 -16.34 22.88
C THR A 62 0.44 -14.97 22.67
N GLU A 63 1.74 -14.86 22.86
CA GLU A 63 2.52 -13.63 22.74
C GLU A 63 2.53 -13.13 21.29
N GLU A 64 2.82 -14.00 20.33
CA GLU A 64 2.81 -13.69 18.89
C GLU A 64 1.42 -13.34 18.38
N LYS A 65 0.38 -14.03 18.85
CA LYS A 65 -1.03 -13.70 18.50
C LYS A 65 -1.40 -12.32 19.03
N SER A 66 -1.03 -12.03 20.27
CA SER A 66 -1.27 -10.73 20.90
C SER A 66 -0.48 -9.61 20.20
N ALA A 67 0.75 -9.89 19.75
CA ALA A 67 1.55 -8.95 18.97
C ALA A 67 0.89 -8.63 17.62
N LEU A 68 0.36 -9.64 16.91
CA LEU A 68 -0.36 -9.43 15.66
C LEU A 68 -1.64 -8.61 15.88
N GLU A 69 -2.44 -8.92 16.90
CA GLU A 69 -3.62 -8.13 17.23
C GLU A 69 -3.29 -6.67 17.57
N ALA A 70 -2.21 -6.45 18.33
CA ALA A 70 -1.74 -5.11 18.68
C ALA A 70 -1.23 -4.34 17.45
N LEU A 71 -0.55 -5.03 16.53
CA LEU A 71 -0.15 -4.47 15.24
C LEU A 71 -1.37 -4.01 14.44
N ILE A 72 -2.36 -4.89 14.26
CA ILE A 72 -3.60 -4.58 13.52
C ILE A 72 -4.31 -3.36 14.14
N LYS A 73 -4.49 -3.36 15.47
CA LYS A 73 -5.11 -2.22 16.18
C LYS A 73 -4.34 -0.92 15.98
N ARG A 74 -3.01 -0.95 15.96
CA ARG A 74 -2.18 0.23 15.69
C ARG A 74 -2.39 0.70 14.25
N LEU A 75 -2.34 -0.20 13.28
CA LEU A 75 -2.52 0.14 11.87
C LEU A 75 -3.92 0.68 11.60
N GLN A 76 -4.95 0.24 12.31
CA GLN A 76 -6.31 0.80 12.24
C GLN A 76 -6.38 2.27 12.72
N GLN A 77 -5.40 2.74 13.48
CA GLN A 77 -5.29 4.15 13.90
C GLN A 77 -4.59 5.01 12.81
N GLY A 78 -4.98 4.86 11.55
CA GLY A 78 -4.31 5.51 10.41
C GLY A 78 -4.09 7.03 10.57
N GLY A 79 -4.98 7.74 11.25
CA GLY A 79 -4.85 9.18 11.50
C GLY A 79 -3.69 9.58 12.44
N SER A 80 -3.15 8.65 13.24
CA SER A 80 -1.91 8.89 14.00
C SER A 80 -0.65 8.53 13.20
N LEU A 81 -0.79 7.69 12.17
CA LEU A 81 0.30 7.18 11.33
C LEU A 81 0.58 8.05 10.11
N PHE A 82 -0.46 8.71 9.59
CA PHE A 82 -0.44 9.52 8.39
C PHE A 82 -1.02 10.89 8.69
N THR A 83 -0.18 11.92 8.59
CA THR A 83 -0.56 13.27 9.00
C THR A 83 -0.38 14.26 7.85
N MET A 84 -1.37 15.11 7.65
CA MET A 84 -1.38 16.18 6.64
C MET A 84 -1.24 17.52 7.36
N PRO A 85 -0.89 18.62 6.66
CA PRO A 85 -0.98 19.96 7.23
C PRO A 85 -2.35 20.19 7.87
N PRO A 86 -2.43 20.72 9.11
CA PRO A 86 -3.70 20.87 9.82
C PRO A 86 -4.70 21.75 9.06
N GLU A 87 -4.22 22.70 8.25
CA GLU A 87 -5.02 23.57 7.39
C GLU A 87 -5.77 22.80 6.29
N ALA A 88 -5.37 21.56 5.99
CA ALA A 88 -6.06 20.68 5.04
C ALA A 88 -7.33 20.04 5.63
N GLU A 89 -7.44 20.01 6.96
CA GLU A 89 -8.55 19.41 7.69
C GLU A 89 -8.87 17.98 7.22
N CYS A 90 -7.82 17.17 7.05
CA CYS A 90 -7.97 15.78 6.64
C CYS A 90 -8.33 14.89 7.83
N THR A 91 -9.42 14.12 7.68
CA THR A 91 -9.95 13.19 8.68
C THR A 91 -9.93 11.77 8.14
N LEU A 92 -9.57 10.80 8.98
CA LEU A 92 -9.63 9.38 8.62
C LEU A 92 -11.11 8.95 8.53
N VAL A 93 -11.47 8.36 7.39
CA VAL A 93 -12.81 7.81 7.13
C VAL A 93 -12.82 6.30 7.33
N SER A 94 -11.83 5.59 6.80
CA SER A 94 -11.68 4.14 6.98
C SER A 94 -10.20 3.74 7.04
N ALA A 95 -9.96 2.62 7.71
CA ALA A 95 -8.67 1.93 7.78
C ALA A 95 -8.94 0.42 7.72
N ASP A 96 -8.72 -0.18 6.56
CA ASP A 96 -8.94 -1.60 6.31
C ASP A 96 -7.57 -2.29 6.32
N VAL A 97 -7.33 -3.15 7.31
CA VAL A 97 -6.03 -3.80 7.54
C VAL A 97 -6.18 -5.30 7.31
N HIS A 98 -5.42 -5.84 6.37
CA HIS A 98 -5.46 -7.26 6.01
C HIS A 98 -4.12 -7.92 6.29
N SER A 99 -4.13 -8.91 7.18
CA SER A 99 -2.97 -9.76 7.44
C SER A 99 -3.29 -11.20 7.04
N PRO A 100 -2.33 -11.95 6.45
CA PRO A 100 -2.50 -13.35 6.08
C PRO A 100 -2.76 -14.26 7.30
N PHE A 101 -2.53 -13.75 8.51
CA PHE A 101 -2.76 -14.45 9.77
C PHE A 101 -3.91 -13.88 10.59
N SER A 102 -4.66 -12.91 10.06
CA SER A 102 -5.87 -12.42 10.72
C SER A 102 -7.03 -13.38 10.47
N GLU A 103 -7.79 -13.74 11.52
CA GLU A 103 -9.04 -14.46 11.32
C GLU A 103 -10.06 -13.51 10.69
N ALA A 104 -10.63 -13.88 9.53
CA ALA A 104 -11.78 -13.16 8.98
C ALA A 104 -12.92 -13.14 10.02
N PRO A 105 -13.72 -12.06 10.10
CA PRO A 105 -14.92 -12.05 10.94
C PRO A 105 -15.79 -13.27 10.57
N LYS A 106 -16.08 -14.15 11.54
CA LYS A 106 -16.88 -15.36 11.29
C LYS A 106 -18.33 -15.00 11.01
N ALA A 107 -18.61 -14.59 9.78
CA ALA A 107 -19.94 -14.65 9.19
C ALA A 107 -20.14 -16.07 8.66
N GLY A 108 -20.98 -16.86 9.34
CA GLY A 108 -21.18 -18.27 9.05
C GLY A 108 -21.56 -18.55 7.60
N LYS A 109 -20.64 -19.17 6.85
CA LYS A 109 -20.88 -20.12 5.75
C LYS A 109 -19.69 -21.08 5.68
N PRO A 110 -19.88 -22.39 5.39
CA PRO A 110 -18.76 -23.30 5.22
C PRO A 110 -17.99 -22.92 3.94
N ALA A 111 -16.74 -22.50 4.11
CA ALA A 111 -15.82 -22.30 3.01
C ALA A 111 -15.52 -23.66 2.37
N ALA A 112 -16.02 -23.87 1.16
CA ALA A 112 -15.53 -24.94 0.31
C ALA A 112 -14.07 -24.62 -0.04
N HIS A 113 -13.14 -25.29 0.62
CA HIS A 113 -11.73 -25.29 0.25
C HIS A 113 -11.59 -25.87 -1.16
N LYS A 114 -11.43 -25.01 -2.16
CA LYS A 114 -10.75 -25.38 -3.41
C LYS A 114 -9.36 -24.81 -3.35
N HIS A 115 -8.43 -25.60 -2.81
CA HIS A 115 -7.01 -25.42 -3.05
C HIS A 115 -6.74 -25.83 -4.50
N ASP A 116 -6.75 -24.86 -5.42
CA ASP A 116 -6.06 -25.04 -6.70
C ASP A 116 -4.58 -24.74 -6.44
N HIS A 117 -3.82 -25.80 -6.14
CA HIS A 117 -2.37 -25.73 -6.08
C HIS A 117 -1.85 -25.59 -7.50
N ARG A 118 -1.57 -24.34 -7.92
CA ARG A 118 -0.58 -24.10 -8.95
C ARG A 118 0.76 -23.84 -8.28
N ASP A 119 1.66 -24.76 -8.52
CA ASP A 119 3.08 -24.72 -8.22
C ASP A 119 3.69 -23.37 -8.59
N LYS A 120 4.26 -22.67 -7.60
CA LYS A 120 5.67 -22.22 -7.54
C LYS A 120 6.01 -21.92 -6.08
N ALA A 121 6.96 -22.67 -5.55
CA ALA A 121 7.63 -22.33 -4.30
C ALA A 121 8.60 -21.18 -4.57
N ASP A 122 8.08 -19.96 -4.66
CA ASP A 122 8.85 -18.79 -4.29
C ASP A 122 8.54 -18.52 -2.82
N GLN A 123 9.57 -18.15 -2.06
CA GLN A 123 9.47 -17.78 -0.66
C GLN A 123 8.79 -16.41 -0.55
N ASP A 124 7.52 -16.33 -0.98
CA ASP A 124 6.69 -15.14 -0.80
C ASP A 124 6.50 -14.96 0.71
N HIS A 125 7.18 -13.95 1.22
CA HIS A 125 7.07 -13.52 2.60
C HIS A 125 5.61 -13.16 2.91
N ALA A 126 5.19 -13.37 4.14
CA ALA A 126 3.85 -13.02 4.56
C ALA A 126 3.74 -11.48 4.67
N ASP A 127 3.22 -10.85 3.62
CA ASP A 127 2.97 -9.41 3.57
C ASP A 127 1.69 -9.04 4.32
N LEU A 128 1.65 -7.82 4.84
CA LEU A 128 0.45 -7.16 5.34
C LEU A 128 0.11 -5.99 4.44
N ASP A 129 -1.17 -5.85 4.14
CA ASP A 129 -1.71 -4.73 3.36
C ASP A 129 -2.66 -3.90 4.23
N ALA A 130 -2.66 -2.58 4.03
CA ALA A 130 -3.56 -1.66 4.70
C ALA A 130 -4.01 -0.52 3.77
N ASP A 131 -5.33 -0.36 3.67
CA ASP A 131 -5.99 0.69 2.92
C ASP A 131 -6.50 1.78 3.84
N TYR A 132 -6.18 3.02 3.52
CA TYR A 132 -6.64 4.19 4.26
C TYR A 132 -7.39 5.15 3.35
N LEU A 133 -8.54 5.61 3.83
CA LEU A 133 -9.31 6.67 3.19
C LEU A 133 -9.37 7.88 4.11
N PHE A 134 -8.89 9.02 3.62
CA PHE A 134 -9.03 10.31 4.28
C PHE A 134 -9.93 11.24 3.48
N ARG A 135 -10.68 12.09 4.19
CA ARG A 135 -11.46 13.19 3.64
C ARG A 135 -10.87 14.51 4.11
N CYS A 136 -10.45 15.36 3.17
CA CYS A 136 -9.91 16.69 3.46
C CYS A 136 -10.93 17.77 3.11
N THR A 137 -11.29 18.63 4.07
CA THR A 137 -12.19 19.77 3.79
C THR A 137 -11.53 20.82 2.89
N THR A 138 -10.22 21.02 3.06
CA THR A 138 -9.44 22.02 2.32
C THR A 138 -8.29 21.35 1.56
N PRO A 139 -8.58 20.57 0.50
CA PRO A 139 -7.56 19.75 -0.16
C PRO A 139 -6.42 20.55 -0.80
N ALA A 140 -6.63 21.83 -1.14
CA ALA A 140 -5.58 22.71 -1.65
C ALA A 140 -4.44 22.94 -0.63
N ALA A 141 -4.72 22.79 0.67
CA ALA A 141 -3.75 22.90 1.76
C ALA A 141 -3.06 21.57 2.10
N ALA A 142 -3.56 20.43 1.59
CA ALA A 142 -2.88 19.13 1.71
C ALA A 142 -1.66 19.13 0.77
N ARG A 143 -0.53 19.70 1.22
CA ARG A 143 0.72 19.85 0.46
C ARG A 143 1.86 18.96 0.98
N ALA A 144 1.56 18.16 1.99
CA ALA A 144 2.48 17.20 2.55
C ALA A 144 1.75 16.02 3.17
N LEU A 145 2.44 14.89 3.23
CA LEU A 145 2.07 13.70 3.98
C LEU A 145 3.28 13.32 4.85
N GLU A 146 3.14 13.48 6.16
CA GLU A 146 4.07 12.95 7.14
C GLU A 146 3.71 11.49 7.44
N VAL A 147 4.70 10.61 7.31
CA VAL A 147 4.57 9.19 7.61
C VAL A 147 5.27 8.88 8.93
N ARG A 148 4.50 8.51 9.95
CA ARG A 148 4.99 8.25 11.31
C ARG A 148 5.27 6.77 11.60
N LEU A 149 5.10 5.90 10.61
CA LEU A 149 5.35 4.45 10.73
C LEU A 149 6.74 4.12 11.31
N PHE A 150 7.78 4.85 10.89
CA PHE A 150 9.16 4.65 11.39
C PHE A 150 9.33 4.84 12.90
N GLN A 151 8.46 5.63 13.54
CA GLN A 151 8.48 5.86 14.99
C GLN A 151 7.93 4.66 15.77
N HIS A 152 7.15 3.81 15.10
CA HIS A 152 6.46 2.68 15.69
C HIS A 152 7.08 1.33 15.31
N PHE A 153 7.77 1.28 14.16
CA PHE A 153 8.34 0.07 13.58
C PHE A 153 9.84 0.26 13.29
N PRO A 154 10.73 0.01 14.26
CA PRO A 154 12.18 0.27 14.11
C PRO A 154 12.88 -0.58 13.04
N ARG A 155 12.27 -1.71 12.66
CA ARG A 155 12.76 -2.59 11.58
C ARG A 155 12.43 -2.05 10.20
N LEU A 156 11.45 -1.15 10.08
CA LEU A 156 11.16 -0.43 8.84
C LEU A 156 12.23 0.65 8.62
N ARG A 157 12.97 0.55 7.51
CA ARG A 157 14.11 1.42 7.16
C ARG A 157 13.81 2.33 5.98
N GLN A 158 12.91 1.91 5.11
CA GLN A 158 12.56 2.60 3.89
C GLN A 158 11.08 2.39 3.55
N ILE A 159 10.45 3.43 3.00
CA ILE A 159 9.18 3.31 2.30
C ILE A 159 9.39 3.87 0.90
N ASP A 160 9.21 3.04 -0.12
CA ASP A 160 9.17 3.48 -1.50
C ASP A 160 7.74 3.93 -1.82
N VAL A 161 7.61 5.19 -2.22
CA VAL A 161 6.34 5.87 -2.42
C VAL A 161 6.10 6.08 -3.91
N GLN A 162 4.90 5.77 -4.38
CA GLN A 162 4.39 6.25 -5.66
C GLN A 162 3.15 7.09 -5.39
N ALA A 163 3.07 8.26 -6.03
CA ALA A 163 2.01 9.22 -5.74
C ALA A 163 1.38 9.75 -7.02
N VAL A 164 0.05 9.84 -7.03
CA VAL A 164 -0.78 10.55 -8.01
C VAL A 164 -1.43 11.74 -7.32
N LEU A 165 -0.92 12.93 -7.61
CA LEU A 165 -1.28 14.16 -6.90
C LEU A 165 -1.83 15.19 -7.91
N PRO A 166 -2.50 16.26 -7.47
CA PRO A 166 -2.98 17.31 -8.37
C PRO A 166 -1.88 17.95 -9.24
N ALA A 167 -0.64 17.95 -8.75
CA ALA A 167 0.53 18.45 -9.48
C ALA A 167 1.14 17.44 -10.47
N GLY A 168 0.66 16.20 -10.50
CA GLY A 168 1.17 15.12 -11.34
C GLY A 168 1.56 13.86 -10.56
N GLN A 169 2.13 12.90 -11.29
CA GLN A 169 2.64 11.65 -10.72
C GLN A 169 4.11 11.78 -10.30
N ARG A 170 4.50 11.14 -9.20
CA ARG A 170 5.90 11.10 -8.77
C ARG A 170 6.22 9.90 -7.89
N GLY A 171 7.48 9.49 -7.90
CA GLY A 171 8.06 8.60 -6.90
C GLY A 171 8.78 9.37 -5.79
N ALA A 172 8.90 8.77 -4.61
CA ALA A 172 9.77 9.25 -3.55
C ALA A 172 10.27 8.08 -2.69
N ARG A 173 11.34 8.31 -1.94
CA ARG A 173 11.84 7.38 -0.95
C ARG A 173 11.85 8.05 0.41
N LEU A 174 11.13 7.47 1.36
CA LEU A 174 11.08 7.94 2.74
C LEU A 174 11.96 7.08 3.63
N THR A 175 12.54 7.70 4.65
CA THR A 175 13.42 7.07 5.65
C THR A 175 13.10 7.65 7.03
N PRO A 176 13.60 7.06 8.14
CA PRO A 176 13.43 7.65 9.47
C PRO A 176 13.93 9.10 9.60
N GLN A 177 14.94 9.50 8.80
CA GLN A 177 15.48 10.86 8.79
C GLN A 177 14.73 11.82 7.86
N ASN A 178 13.94 11.28 6.91
CA ASN A 178 13.15 12.05 5.97
C ASN A 178 11.85 11.29 5.66
N SER A 179 10.84 11.48 6.51
CA SER A 179 9.58 10.73 6.47
C SER A 179 8.41 11.55 5.91
N THR A 180 8.67 12.64 5.19
CA THR A 180 7.64 13.52 4.65
C THR A 180 7.66 13.52 3.12
N LEU A 181 6.54 13.14 2.49
CA LEU A 181 6.28 13.42 1.08
C LEU A 181 5.72 14.85 0.95
N ARG A 182 6.23 15.65 0.01
CA ARG A 182 5.77 17.04 -0.24
C ARG A 182 5.36 17.24 -1.70
N TRP A 183 4.35 18.07 -1.96
CA TRP A 183 3.85 18.43 -3.30
C TRP A 183 3.10 19.75 -3.35
#